data_AF-A0A7V5WN55-F1
#
_entry.id   AF-A0A7V5WN55-F1
#
_cell.length_a   1.000
_cell.length_b   1.000
_cell.length_c   1.000
_cell.angle_alpha   90.00
_cell.angle_beta   90.00
_cell.angle_gamma   90.00
#
_symmetry.space_group_name_H-M   'P 1'
#
loop_
_entity.id
_entity.type
_entity.pdbx_description
1 polymer ?
#
loop_
_entity_poly.entity_id
_entity_poly.type
_entity_poly.pdbx_seq_one_letter_code
_entity_poly.pdbx_strand_id
1 'polypeptide(L)' 'VLKLGKVHGDFSTYNLLWWKDQAILIDFPQVVNISENKHAKEILKTDLNSLAKSFQVLGIDKDPKQLYKELIKELGPLF' A
#
# COMPACT_ATOMS: atom_id res chain seq x y z
N VAL A 1 -7.83 -0.56 1.28
CA VAL A 1 -7.64 0.87 1.61
C VAL A 1 -7.66 1.75 0.36
N LEU A 2 -6.86 1.45 -0.69
CA LEU A 2 -6.85 2.26 -1.93
C LEU A 2 -8.21 2.43 -2.62
N LYS A 3 -9.03 1.37 -2.68
CA LYS A 3 -10.41 1.42 -3.21
C LYS A 3 -11.35 2.36 -2.43
N LEU A 4 -10.95 2.76 -1.21
CA LEU A 4 -11.67 3.74 -0.37
C LEU A 4 -11.09 5.16 -0.54
N GLY A 5 -10.22 5.40 -1.52
CA GLY A 5 -9.60 6.71 -1.73
C GLY A 5 -8.53 7.05 -0.69
N LYS A 6 -7.91 6.06 -0.05
CA LYS A 6 -6.95 6.26 1.05
C LYS A 6 -5.62 5.54 0.82
N VAL A 7 -4.54 6.11 1.34
CA VAL A 7 -3.19 5.52 1.41
C VAL A 7 -2.82 5.30 2.87
N HIS A 8 -2.09 4.23 3.19
CA HIS A 8 -1.82 3.84 4.58
C HIS A 8 -0.77 4.72 5.25
N GLY A 9 0.34 5.00 4.55
CA GLY A 9 1.42 5.85 5.03
C GLY A 9 2.49 5.17 5.89
N ASP A 10 2.25 3.91 6.25
CA ASP A 10 3.23 3.02 6.85
C ASP A 10 2.88 1.57 6.51
N PHE A 11 2.86 1.21 5.22
CA PHE A 11 2.45 -0.15 4.83
C PHE A 11 3.63 -1.12 4.77
N SER A 12 3.66 -2.11 5.66
CA SER A 12 4.61 -3.23 5.65
C SER A 12 3.94 -4.52 6.16
N THR A 13 4.64 -5.67 6.05
CA THR A 13 4.14 -6.92 6.65
C THR A 13 3.99 -6.87 8.18
N TYR A 14 4.64 -5.94 8.88
CA TYR A 14 4.45 -5.76 10.32
C TYR A 14 3.04 -5.26 10.68
N ASN A 15 2.39 -4.55 9.75
CA ASN A 15 1.04 -4.02 9.91
C ASN A 15 -0.04 -4.98 9.35
N LEU A 16 0.34 -6.21 9.02
CA LEU A 16 -0.57 -7.27 8.59
C LEU A 16 -0.66 -8.37 9.65
N LEU A 17 -1.85 -8.59 10.18
CA LEU A 17 -2.16 -9.76 10.99
C LEU A 17 -2.73 -10.86 10.10
N TRP A 18 -2.33 -12.10 10.35
CA TRP A 18 -2.88 -13.27 9.68
C TRP A 18 -3.77 -14.06 10.64
N TRP A 19 -5.05 -14.23 10.29
CA TRP A 19 -5.99 -14.99 11.09
C TRP A 19 -7.03 -15.67 10.20
N LYS A 20 -7.22 -16.99 10.37
CA LYS A 20 -8.22 -17.79 9.63
C LYS A 20 -8.20 -17.54 8.12
N ASP A 21 -7.02 -17.64 7.53
CA ASP A 21 -6.78 -17.43 6.09
C ASP A 21 -7.15 -16.03 5.57
N GLN A 22 -7.20 -15.04 6.47
CA GLN A 22 -7.45 -13.65 6.15
C GLN A 22 -6.29 -12.77 6.61
N ALA A 23 -5.91 -11.82 5.74
CA ALA A 23 -5.01 -10.74 6.07
C ALA A 23 -5.83 -9.55 6.63
N ILE A 24 -5.49 -9.13 7.83
CA ILE A 24 -6.11 -7.99 8.52
C ILE A 24 -5.05 -6.89 8.61
N LEU A 25 -5.32 -5.75 7.95
CA LEU A 25 -4.48 -4.55 8.05
C LEU A 25 -4.82 -3.79 9.33
N ILE A 26 -3.79 -3.35 10.06
CA ILE A 26 -3.90 -2.58 11.32
C ILE A 26 -3.09 -1.29 11.23
N ASP A 27 -3.13 -0.49 12.31
CA ASP A 27 -2.34 0.72 12.52
C ASP A 27 -2.62 1.86 11.51
N PHE A 28 -3.78 2.50 11.66
CA PHE A 28 -4.28 3.55 10.76
C PHE A 28 -3.96 5.02 11.10
N PRO A 29 -3.13 5.42 12.09
CA PRO A 29 -2.95 6.84 12.42
C PRO A 29 -2.28 7.66 11.30
N GLN A 30 -1.56 7.00 10.38
CA GLN A 30 -0.87 7.64 9.25
C GLN A 30 -1.69 7.65 7.94
N VAL A 31 -2.94 7.17 7.98
CA VAL A 31 -3.76 7.02 6.78
C VAL A 31 -4.26 8.38 6.29
N VAL A 32 -4.10 8.63 4.99
CA VAL A 32 -4.46 9.91 4.35
C VAL A 32 -5.44 9.69 3.19
N ASN A 33 -6.34 10.66 2.98
CA ASN A 33 -7.19 10.70 1.79
C ASN A 33 -6.38 11.15 0.58
N ILE A 34 -6.51 10.42 -0.53
CA ILE A 34 -5.79 10.69 -1.79
C ILE A 34 -6.19 12.05 -2.36
N SER A 35 -7.47 12.40 -2.29
CA SER A 35 -8.01 13.66 -2.84
C SER A 35 -7.60 14.91 -2.05
N GLU A 36 -7.21 14.76 -0.79
CA GLU A 36 -6.95 15.88 0.13
C GLU A 36 -5.45 16.08 0.40
N ASN A 37 -4.62 15.08 0.12
CA ASN A 37 -3.20 15.12 0.41
C ASN A 37 -2.36 15.15 -0.88
N LYS A 38 -1.70 16.29 -1.14
CA LYS A 38 -0.82 16.50 -2.30
C LYS A 38 0.35 15.51 -2.38
N HIS A 39 0.70 14.85 -1.27
CA HIS A 39 1.77 13.87 -1.17
C HIS A 39 1.28 12.41 -1.25
N ALA A 40 -0.01 12.17 -1.48
CA ALA A 40 -0.57 10.82 -1.46
C ALA A 40 0.11 9.86 -2.45
N LYS A 41 0.56 10.37 -3.61
CA LYS A 41 1.27 9.56 -4.62
C LYS A 41 2.65 9.13 -4.14
N GLU A 42 3.38 10.02 -3.47
CA GLU A 42 4.68 9.76 -2.87
C GLU A 42 4.55 8.77 -1.71
N ILE A 43 3.54 8.98 -0.85
CA ILE A 43 3.24 8.08 0.27
C ILE A 43 2.91 6.68 -0.26
N LEU A 44 2.10 6.56 -1.32
CA LEU A 44 1.78 5.27 -1.94
C LEU A 44 3.04 4.57 -2.47
N LYS A 45 3.96 5.30 -3.10
CA LYS A 45 5.24 4.72 -3.55
C LYS A 45 6.06 4.20 -2.38
N THR A 46 6.10 4.93 -1.27
CA THR A 46 6.77 4.48 -0.03
C THR A 46 6.14 3.21 0.51
N ASP A 47 4.80 3.17 0.63
CA ASP A 47 4.05 1.98 1.06
C ASP A 47 4.39 0.76 0.17
N LEU A 48 4.40 0.92 -1.15
CA LEU A 48 4.74 -0.17 -2.07
C LEU A 48 6.18 -0.65 -1.91
N ASN A 49 7.13 0.26 -1.73
CA ASN A 49 8.53 -0.11 -1.52
C ASN A 49 8.71 -0.87 -0.19
N SER A 50 8.11 -0.39 0.89
CA SER A 50 8.15 -1.03 2.21
C SER A 50 7.53 -2.42 2.15
N LEU A 51 6.36 -2.54 1.53
CA LEU A 51 5.66 -3.82 1.38
C LEU A 51 6.49 -4.81 0.54
N ALA A 52 6.97 -4.41 -0.63
CA ALA A 52 7.80 -5.24 -1.50
C ALA A 52 9.06 -5.74 -0.78
N LYS A 53 9.78 -4.84 -0.09
CA LYS A 53 10.96 -5.19 0.71
C LYS A 53 10.63 -6.20 1.81
N SER A 54 9.51 -6.00 2.51
CA SER A 54 9.12 -6.87 3.61
C SER A 54 8.67 -8.27 3.15
N PHE A 55 8.03 -8.37 1.98
CA PHE A 55 7.68 -9.65 1.35
C PHE A 55 8.86 -10.35 0.68
N GLN A 56 9.89 -9.62 0.26
CA GLN A 56 11.10 -10.21 -0.30
C GLN A 56 11.80 -11.15 0.70
N VAL A 57 11.80 -10.80 1.99
CA VAL A 57 12.31 -11.65 3.08
C VAL A 57 11.54 -12.98 3.18
N LEU A 58 10.28 -13.00 2.73
CA LEU A 58 9.41 -14.17 2.69
C LEU A 58 9.49 -14.93 1.35
N GLY A 59 10.43 -14.56 0.47
CA GLY A 59 10.63 -15.20 -0.84
C GLY A 59 9.71 -14.68 -1.95
N ILE A 60 8.96 -13.60 -1.72
CA ILE A 60 8.11 -12.98 -2.73
C ILE A 60 8.80 -11.74 -3.28
N ASP A 61 9.31 -11.84 -4.50
CA ASP A 61 9.99 -10.74 -5.20
C ASP A 61 9.03 -10.05 -6.18
N LYS A 62 8.76 -8.77 -5.94
CA LYS A 62 7.89 -7.92 -6.76
C LYS A 62 8.52 -6.54 -6.93
N ASP A 63 8.55 -6.04 -8.17
CA ASP A 63 9.00 -4.69 -8.46
C ASP A 63 7.94 -3.66 -8.01
N PRO A 64 8.23 -2.80 -7.02
CA PRO A 64 7.30 -1.78 -6.54
C PRO A 64 6.94 -0.76 -7.62
N LYS A 65 7.82 -0.48 -8.60
CA LYS A 65 7.51 0.43 -9.72
C LYS A 65 6.48 -0.18 -10.66
N GLN A 66 6.60 -1.47 -10.93
CA GLN A 66 5.61 -2.19 -11.74
C GLN A 66 4.26 -2.25 -11.02
N LEU A 67 4.24 -2.61 -9.74
CA LEU A 67 3.01 -2.61 -8.92
C LEU A 67 2.32 -1.25 -8.93
N TYR A 68 3.08 -0.16 -8.81
CA TYR A 68 2.52 1.19 -8.90
C TYR A 68 1.83 1.43 -10.23
N LYS A 69 2.45 1.07 -11.37
CA LYS A 69 1.85 1.24 -12.70
C LYS A 69 0.56 0.43 -12.85
N GLU A 70 0.55 -0.80 -12.35
CA GLU A 70 -0.63 -1.68 -12.37
C GLU A 70 -1.78 -1.09 -11.54
N LEU A 71 -1.47 -0.59 -10.34
CA LEU A 71 -2.46 0.04 -9.45
C LEU A 71 -3.04 1.32 -10.03
N ILE A 72 -2.22 2.20 -10.61
CA ILE A 72 -2.73 3.43 -11.24
C ILE A 72 -3.62 3.10 -12.44
N LYS A 73 -3.28 2.05 -13.20
CA LYS A 73 -4.13 1.57 -14.29
C LYS A 73 -5.47 1.02 -13.79
N GLU A 74 -5.49 0.30 -12.67
CA GLU A 74 -6.72 -0.25 -12.07
C GLU A 74 -7.59 0.83 -11.42
N LEU A 75 -6.98 1.76 -10.68
CA LEU A 75 -7.70 2.77 -9.90
C LEU A 75 -8.23 3.94 -10.75
N GLY A 76 -7.72 4.11 -11.97
CA GLY A 76 -8.21 5.13 -12.91
C GLY A 76 -8.20 6.54 -12.29
N PRO A 77 -9.33 7.28 -12.32
CA PRO A 77 -9.40 8.69 -11.89
C PRO A 77 -9.33 8.91 -10.36
N LEU A 78 -9.12 7.85 -9.56
CA LEU A 78 -8.83 8.00 -8.12
C LEU A 78 -7.47 8.70 -7.86
N PHE A 79 -6.64 8.86 -8.90
CA PHE A 79 -5.33 9.51 -8.85
C PHE A 79 -5.09 10.49 -10.00
#